data_AF-A0A2D8MI66-F1
#
_entry.id   AF-A0A2D8MI66-F1
#
_cell.length_a   1.000
_cell.length_b   1.000
_cell.length_c   1.000
_cell.angle_alpha   90.00
_cell.angle_beta   90.00
_cell.angle_gamma   90.00
#
_symmetry.space_group_name_H-M   'P 1'
#
loop_
_entity.id
_entity.type
_entity.pdbx_description
1 polymer ?
#
loop_
_entity_poly.entity_id
_entity_poly.type
_entity_poly.pdbx_seq_one_letter_code
_entity_poly.pdbx_strand_id
1 'polypeptide(L)'
;MARKPTQRKAAGKQVEKAALPDGLVNAAPVPYPVADTSITALQVYHNPDRRPSGDGPWNNEADKVSWIDNETGLGCIMLRQKNGTISGYVGVSPEHPLFGFEADAVPVGVSNTVHGGVTYGKACEVNRFERRAHGKPRRERYTVCHTSWVRTVQDYRMVQTTEDEFHEDLWWLGFDTDHPGDLVPNSRYGEGRRGDVYRDQSFVYANCIELARKLKALIGDGRTGHTPTREPLGLPSPTKRKGE
;
A
#
# COMPACT_ATOMS: atom_id res chain seq x y z
N MET A 1 49.70 49.28 27.49
CA MET A 1 48.66 48.40 28.08
C MET A 1 47.41 48.48 27.23
N ALA A 2 46.97 47.39 26.62
CA ALA A 2 45.65 47.29 25.99
C ALA A 2 45.20 45.82 26.05
N ARG A 3 44.15 45.53 26.85
CA ARG A 3 43.59 44.20 27.04
C ARG A 3 42.74 43.82 25.81
N LYS A 4 43.03 42.67 25.18
CA LYS A 4 42.16 42.08 24.15
C LYS A 4 40.86 41.58 24.79
N PRO A 5 39.69 41.74 24.14
CA PRO A 5 38.43 41.27 24.68
C PRO A 5 38.28 39.76 24.47
N THR A 6 37.92 39.06 25.55
CA THR A 6 37.60 37.63 25.58
C THR A 6 36.24 37.39 24.93
N GLN A 7 36.23 36.69 23.79
CA GLN A 7 34.99 36.17 23.21
C GLN A 7 34.38 35.11 24.14
N ARG A 8 33.20 35.43 24.71
CA ARG A 8 32.36 34.45 25.40
C ARG A 8 31.81 33.46 24.37
N LYS A 9 32.16 32.18 24.50
CA LYS A 9 31.49 31.09 23.77
C LYS A 9 30.06 30.99 24.28
N ALA A 10 29.09 31.32 23.42
CA ALA A 10 27.70 30.96 23.65
C ALA A 10 27.59 29.44 23.62
N ALA A 11 27.03 28.86 24.69
CA ALA A 11 26.69 27.45 24.75
C ALA A 11 25.63 27.16 23.69
N GLY A 12 26.07 26.56 22.57
CA GLY A 12 25.15 26.03 21.57
C GLY A 12 24.35 24.91 22.21
N LYS A 13 23.05 25.12 22.39
CA LYS A 13 22.09 24.08 22.74
C LYS A 13 22.11 23.09 21.58
N GLN A 14 22.81 21.96 21.75
CA GLN A 14 22.71 20.84 20.81
C GLN A 14 21.27 20.37 20.84
N VAL A 15 20.51 20.73 19.81
CA VAL A 15 19.24 20.10 19.53
C VAL A 15 19.60 18.72 18.99
N GLU A 16 19.29 17.68 19.77
CA GLU A 16 19.49 16.29 19.37
C GLU A 16 18.81 16.06 18.01
N LYS A 17 19.63 15.70 17.03
CA LYS A 17 19.19 15.44 15.66
C LYS A 17 18.39 14.14 15.70
N ALA A 18 17.06 14.19 15.53
CA ALA A 18 16.27 12.98 15.35
C ALA A 18 16.83 12.17 14.16
N ALA A 19 17.35 10.98 14.45
CA ALA A 19 18.10 10.11 13.54
C ALA A 19 17.18 9.29 12.62
N LEU A 20 16.20 9.93 11.98
CA LEU A 20 15.34 9.24 11.03
C LEU A 20 16.13 8.88 9.76
N PRO A 21 15.92 7.67 9.19
CA PRO A 21 16.57 7.28 7.95
C PRO A 21 16.08 8.15 6.77
N ASP A 22 16.94 8.31 5.76
CA ASP A 22 16.68 9.10 4.56
C ASP A 22 15.33 8.74 3.91
N GLY A 23 14.45 9.74 3.81
CA GLY A 23 13.13 9.65 3.20
C GLY A 23 11.98 9.26 4.13
N LEU A 24 12.21 8.90 5.40
CA LEU A 24 11.15 8.66 6.38
C LEU A 24 10.83 9.95 7.16
N VAL A 25 9.55 10.29 7.27
CA VAL A 25 9.11 11.58 7.84
C VAL A 25 8.74 11.47 9.33
N ASN A 26 8.24 10.31 9.78
CA ASN A 26 7.74 10.13 11.14
C ASN A 26 8.45 8.98 11.88
N ALA A 27 8.61 9.14 13.21
CA ALA A 27 9.15 8.11 14.11
C ALA A 27 8.06 7.34 14.88
N ALA A 28 6.86 7.90 14.91
CA ALA A 28 5.68 7.37 15.59
C ALA A 28 4.45 7.72 14.73
N PRO A 29 3.28 7.10 14.96
CA PRO A 29 2.09 7.42 14.18
C PRO A 29 1.72 8.89 14.27
N VAL A 30 1.38 9.47 13.13
CA VAL A 30 1.05 10.89 13.00
C VAL A 30 -0.30 11.07 12.29
N PRO A 31 -1.07 12.11 12.64
CA PRO A 31 -2.20 12.52 11.83
C PRO A 31 -1.73 12.87 10.41
N TYR A 32 -2.36 12.27 9.41
CA TYR A 32 -2.11 12.56 8.01
C TYR A 32 -3.41 13.00 7.32
N PRO A 33 -3.48 14.25 6.82
CA PRO A 33 -4.65 14.74 6.12
C PRO A 33 -4.77 14.05 4.76
N VAL A 34 -5.94 13.50 4.46
CA VAL A 34 -6.25 12.87 3.17
C VAL A 34 -7.74 13.03 2.88
N ALA A 35 -8.09 13.42 1.65
CA ALA A 35 -9.44 13.86 1.31
C ALA A 35 -9.94 14.92 2.32
N ASP A 36 -11.19 14.79 2.79
CA ASP A 36 -11.80 15.65 3.80
C ASP A 36 -11.65 15.11 5.23
N THR A 37 -10.67 14.22 5.47
CA THR A 37 -10.45 13.56 6.77
C THR A 37 -8.97 13.49 7.16
N SER A 38 -8.68 12.93 8.32
CA SER A 38 -7.32 12.60 8.76
C SER A 38 -7.25 11.15 9.17
N ILE A 39 -6.24 10.45 8.68
CA ILE A 39 -5.90 9.09 9.12
C ILE A 39 -4.75 9.12 10.12
N THR A 40 -4.61 8.05 10.90
CA THR A 40 -3.41 7.82 11.71
C THR A 40 -2.39 7.09 10.85
N ALA A 41 -1.49 7.85 10.20
CA ALA A 41 -0.45 7.27 9.37
C ALA A 41 0.63 6.64 10.25
N LEU A 42 0.90 5.36 10.02
CA LEU A 42 1.94 4.60 10.70
C LEU A 42 3.31 4.89 10.08
N GLN A 43 3.40 4.98 8.75
CA GLN A 43 4.62 5.37 8.06
C GLN A 43 4.31 6.38 6.96
N VAL A 44 5.13 7.42 6.87
CA VAL A 44 5.06 8.45 5.83
C VAL A 44 6.46 8.63 5.23
N TYR A 45 6.58 8.46 3.91
CA TYR A 45 7.84 8.65 3.21
C TYR A 45 7.76 9.74 2.14
N HIS A 46 8.86 10.49 1.98
CA HIS A 46 9.14 11.30 0.81
C HIS A 46 10.35 10.75 0.05
N ASN A 47 10.17 10.51 -1.23
CA ASN A 47 11.09 9.83 -2.14
C ASN A 47 11.42 10.74 -3.33
N PRO A 48 12.55 11.48 -3.29
CA PRO A 48 12.91 12.39 -4.38
C PRO A 48 13.04 11.68 -5.73
N ASP A 49 13.41 10.39 -5.73
CA ASP A 49 13.59 9.59 -6.96
C ASP A 49 12.26 9.17 -7.64
N ARG A 50 11.12 9.27 -6.96
CA ARG A 50 9.79 8.87 -7.50
C ARG A 50 8.86 10.05 -7.71
N ARG A 51 9.12 11.17 -7.03
CA ARG A 51 8.33 12.39 -7.17
C ARG A 51 8.43 12.91 -8.61
N PRO A 52 7.32 13.24 -9.29
CA PRO A 52 7.37 13.84 -10.62
C PRO A 52 8.05 15.20 -10.60
N SER A 53 8.68 15.55 -11.72
CA SER A 53 9.24 16.89 -11.91
C SER A 53 8.15 17.91 -12.25
N GLY A 54 8.39 19.18 -11.90
CA GLY A 54 7.47 20.28 -12.19
C GLY A 54 6.35 20.42 -11.17
N ASP A 55 5.54 21.46 -11.36
CA ASP A 55 4.44 21.78 -10.45
C ASP A 55 3.19 20.96 -10.75
N GLY A 56 2.62 20.37 -9.70
CA GLY A 56 1.38 19.60 -9.79
C GLY A 56 0.88 19.16 -8.41
N PRO A 57 -0.25 18.43 -8.35
CA PRO A 57 -0.85 17.98 -7.10
C PRO A 57 0.13 17.19 -6.21
N TRP A 58 1.06 16.45 -6.83
CA TRP A 58 2.11 15.68 -6.17
C TRP A 58 3.11 16.49 -5.33
N ASN A 59 3.07 17.83 -5.40
CA ASN A 59 3.98 18.68 -4.63
C ASN A 59 3.75 18.60 -3.11
N ASN A 60 2.52 18.33 -2.69
CA ASN A 60 2.12 18.30 -1.28
C ASN A 60 1.77 16.88 -0.80
N GLU A 61 2.06 15.87 -1.61
CA GLU A 61 1.73 14.47 -1.33
C GLU A 61 2.95 13.69 -0.84
N ALA A 62 2.74 12.80 0.12
CA ALA A 62 3.71 11.76 0.44
C ALA A 62 3.88 10.74 -0.70
N ASP A 63 5.04 10.10 -0.76
CA ASP A 63 5.37 9.08 -1.74
C ASP A 63 5.03 7.66 -1.26
N LYS A 64 4.93 7.47 0.06
CA LYS A 64 4.31 6.30 0.67
C LYS A 64 3.59 6.71 1.94
N VAL A 65 2.37 6.21 2.13
CA VAL A 65 1.63 6.31 3.38
C VAL A 65 1.09 4.94 3.71
N SER A 66 1.31 4.46 4.94
CA SER A 66 0.74 3.22 5.44
C SER A 66 -0.10 3.48 6.70
N TRP A 67 -1.26 2.84 6.81
CA TRP A 67 -2.17 2.99 7.95
C TRP A 67 -3.01 1.72 8.16
N ILE A 68 -3.71 1.64 9.29
CA ILE A 68 -4.77 0.65 9.50
C ILE A 68 -6.10 1.36 9.28
N ASP A 69 -6.95 0.80 8.42
CA ASP A 69 -8.31 1.29 8.29
C ASP A 69 -9.11 0.98 9.56
N ASN A 70 -9.62 2.02 10.23
CA ASN A 70 -10.28 1.87 11.52
C ASN A 70 -11.61 1.09 11.44
N GLU A 71 -12.29 1.12 10.29
CA GLU A 71 -13.58 0.45 10.11
C GLU A 71 -13.40 -1.07 9.94
N THR A 72 -12.42 -1.48 9.14
CA THR A 72 -12.21 -2.89 8.77
C THR A 72 -11.12 -3.58 9.59
N GLY A 73 -10.19 -2.81 10.15
CA GLY A 73 -8.96 -3.29 10.79
C GLY A 73 -7.89 -3.75 9.80
N LEU A 74 -8.07 -3.52 8.49
CA LEU A 74 -7.13 -3.97 7.46
C LEU A 74 -6.03 -2.94 7.23
N GLY A 75 -4.80 -3.42 7.01
CA GLY A 75 -3.67 -2.58 6.65
C GLY A 75 -3.80 -2.05 5.24
N CYS A 76 -3.55 -0.75 5.06
CA CYS A 76 -3.67 -0.05 3.79
C CYS A 76 -2.38 0.71 3.45
N ILE A 77 -2.07 0.81 2.15
CA ILE A 77 -0.91 1.54 1.62
C ILE A 77 -1.32 2.38 0.42
N MET A 78 -0.86 3.62 0.40
CA MET A 78 -0.71 4.42 -0.82
C MET A 78 0.77 4.49 -1.16
N LEU A 79 1.14 4.20 -2.41
CA LEU A 79 2.53 4.19 -2.85
C LEU A 79 2.68 4.79 -4.24
N ARG A 80 3.56 5.79 -4.34
CA ARG A 80 3.96 6.39 -5.61
C ARG A 80 4.80 5.41 -6.41
N GLN A 81 4.41 5.22 -7.67
CA GLN A 81 5.05 4.34 -8.64
C GLN A 81 6.15 5.08 -9.42
N LYS A 82 6.95 4.33 -10.21
CA LYS A 82 8.06 4.91 -10.99
C LYS A 82 7.61 5.90 -12.07
N ASN A 83 6.41 5.70 -12.62
CA ASN A 83 5.77 6.59 -13.59
C ASN A 83 5.13 7.84 -12.94
N GLY A 84 5.23 8.00 -11.60
CA GLY A 84 4.74 9.17 -10.88
C GLY A 84 3.28 9.07 -10.41
N THR A 85 2.53 8.05 -10.84
CA THR A 85 1.16 7.78 -10.36
C THR A 85 1.16 7.20 -8.95
N ILE A 86 0.01 7.10 -8.31
CA ILE A 86 -0.14 6.54 -6.96
C ILE A 86 -1.03 5.29 -7.03
N SER A 87 -0.54 4.19 -6.49
CA SER A 87 -1.28 2.94 -6.38
C SER A 87 -1.75 2.70 -4.95
N GLY A 88 -2.85 1.98 -4.81
CA GLY A 88 -3.46 1.61 -3.54
C GLY A 88 -3.39 0.12 -3.27
N TYR A 89 -3.17 -0.27 -2.02
CA TYR A 89 -3.05 -1.66 -1.60
C TYR A 89 -3.73 -1.89 -0.24
N VAL A 90 -4.34 -3.05 -0.08
CA VAL A 90 -4.98 -3.52 1.15
C VAL A 90 -4.47 -4.93 1.47
N GLY A 91 -4.00 -5.11 2.70
CA GLY A 91 -3.44 -6.36 3.20
C GLY A 91 -4.51 -7.23 3.86
N VAL A 92 -4.51 -8.52 3.53
CA VAL A 92 -5.34 -9.54 4.17
C VAL A 92 -4.48 -10.62 4.83
N SER A 93 -4.96 -11.16 5.95
CA SER A 93 -4.28 -12.21 6.71
C SER A 93 -4.54 -13.61 6.11
N PRO A 94 -3.82 -14.66 6.55
CA PRO A 94 -3.97 -16.03 6.04
C PRO A 94 -5.38 -16.62 6.18
N GLU A 95 -6.16 -16.11 7.13
CA GLU A 95 -7.53 -16.53 7.37
C GLU A 95 -8.53 -15.96 6.36
N HIS A 96 -8.12 -14.99 5.53
CA HIS A 96 -8.98 -14.35 4.55
C HIS A 96 -9.20 -15.26 3.31
N PRO A 97 -10.43 -15.38 2.78
CA PRO A 97 -10.72 -16.25 1.63
C PRO A 97 -9.92 -15.96 0.36
N LEU A 98 -9.48 -14.71 0.17
CA LEU A 98 -8.63 -14.27 -0.95
C LEU A 98 -7.13 -14.23 -0.63
N PHE A 99 -6.70 -14.79 0.50
CA PHE A 99 -5.28 -14.93 0.78
C PHE A 99 -4.63 -15.88 -0.25
N GLY A 100 -3.49 -15.46 -0.82
CA GLY A 100 -2.75 -16.26 -1.81
C GLY A 100 -3.25 -16.15 -3.25
N PHE A 101 -4.34 -15.41 -3.50
CA PHE A 101 -4.89 -15.24 -4.84
C PHE A 101 -4.23 -14.08 -5.60
N GLU A 102 -3.76 -14.37 -6.82
CA GLU A 102 -3.31 -13.34 -7.74
C GLU A 102 -4.49 -12.47 -8.22
N ALA A 103 -4.17 -11.32 -8.82
CA ALA A 103 -5.15 -10.29 -9.19
C ALA A 103 -6.26 -10.82 -10.13
N ASP A 104 -5.92 -11.71 -11.05
CA ASP A 104 -6.84 -12.30 -12.03
C ASP A 104 -7.83 -13.31 -11.42
N ALA A 105 -7.52 -13.83 -10.24
CA ALA A 105 -8.36 -14.77 -9.51
C ALA A 105 -9.25 -14.10 -8.46
N VAL A 106 -9.16 -12.76 -8.32
CA VAL A 106 -10.07 -12.00 -7.46
C VAL A 106 -11.47 -11.95 -8.09
N PRO A 107 -12.54 -12.30 -7.36
CA PRO A 107 -13.91 -12.25 -7.88
C PRO A 107 -14.26 -10.87 -8.46
N VAL A 108 -14.91 -10.86 -9.63
CA VAL A 108 -15.27 -9.62 -10.35
C VAL A 108 -16.03 -8.62 -9.48
N GLY A 109 -16.90 -9.11 -8.58
CA GLY A 109 -17.65 -8.26 -7.65
C GLY A 109 -16.79 -7.54 -6.59
N VAL A 110 -15.58 -8.03 -6.34
CA VAL A 110 -14.55 -7.35 -5.53
C VAL A 110 -13.61 -6.56 -6.43
N SER A 111 -13.18 -7.14 -7.55
CA SER A 111 -12.23 -6.48 -8.45
C SER A 111 -12.77 -5.14 -8.95
N ASN A 112 -14.03 -5.10 -9.41
CA ASN A 112 -14.63 -3.90 -9.99
C ASN A 112 -14.99 -2.79 -9.00
N THR A 113 -14.69 -2.94 -7.70
CA THR A 113 -15.00 -1.91 -6.69
C THR A 113 -13.95 -0.82 -6.63
N VAL A 114 -12.80 -1.04 -7.26
CA VAL A 114 -11.71 -0.09 -7.35
C VAL A 114 -11.45 0.33 -8.79
N HIS A 115 -10.79 1.48 -8.94
CA HIS A 115 -10.39 2.05 -10.22
C HIS A 115 -9.60 1.06 -11.07
N GLY A 116 -10.13 0.75 -12.26
CA GLY A 116 -9.49 -0.16 -13.22
C GLY A 116 -9.53 -1.64 -12.84
N GLY A 117 -10.04 -1.99 -11.66
CA GLY A 117 -10.02 -3.36 -11.14
C GLY A 117 -8.85 -3.62 -10.18
N VAL A 118 -8.88 -4.77 -9.51
CA VAL A 118 -7.71 -5.27 -8.77
C VAL A 118 -6.68 -5.73 -9.80
N THR A 119 -5.51 -5.09 -9.80
CA THR A 119 -4.38 -5.35 -10.72
C THR A 119 -3.15 -5.90 -10.01
N TYR A 120 -3.18 -5.98 -8.67
CA TYR A 120 -2.09 -6.48 -7.84
C TYR A 120 -2.60 -7.53 -6.86
N GLY A 121 -1.91 -8.67 -6.77
CA GLY A 121 -2.17 -9.71 -5.78
C GLY A 121 -0.91 -10.49 -5.48
N LYS A 122 -0.23 -10.17 -4.39
CA LYS A 122 1.06 -10.79 -4.01
C LYS A 122 1.24 -10.81 -2.49
N ALA A 123 2.03 -11.77 -2.00
CA ALA A 123 2.55 -11.75 -0.64
C ALA A 123 3.35 -10.46 -0.38
N CYS A 124 3.54 -10.08 0.89
CA CYS A 124 4.44 -8.99 1.23
C CYS A 124 5.81 -9.20 0.53
N GLU A 125 6.36 -8.11 -0.03
CA GLU A 125 7.62 -8.12 -0.76
C GLU A 125 8.86 -8.41 0.13
N VAL A 126 8.72 -8.42 1.47
CA VAL A 126 9.68 -9.02 2.41
C VAL A 126 9.35 -10.48 2.72
N ASN A 127 9.17 -11.30 1.69
CA ASN A 127 9.14 -12.73 1.91
C ASN A 127 10.48 -13.20 2.53
N ARG A 128 10.37 -13.89 3.67
CA ARG A 128 11.39 -14.39 4.63
C ARG A 128 12.62 -15.10 4.04
N PHE A 129 12.64 -15.33 2.72
CA PHE A 129 13.56 -16.22 2.03
C PHE A 129 14.61 -15.51 1.16
N GLU A 130 14.46 -14.23 0.84
CA GLU A 130 15.44 -13.55 -0.01
C GLU A 130 16.63 -12.99 0.79
N ARG A 131 17.39 -13.92 1.38
CA ARG A 131 18.76 -13.65 1.84
C ARG A 131 19.57 -13.28 0.58
N ARG A 132 19.97 -12.02 0.42
CA ARG A 132 20.97 -11.55 -0.57
C ARG A 132 20.43 -11.24 -1.98
N ALA A 133 19.65 -10.17 -2.13
CA ALA A 133 19.74 -9.36 -3.35
C ALA A 133 20.80 -8.27 -3.14
N HIS A 134 22.07 -8.60 -3.40
CA HIS A 134 23.20 -7.67 -3.65
C HIS A 134 23.32 -6.40 -2.78
N GLY A 135 23.77 -6.54 -1.53
CA GLY A 135 24.56 -5.51 -0.83
C GLY A 135 23.95 -4.11 -0.64
N LYS A 136 22.67 -3.90 -0.95
CA LYS A 136 21.93 -2.67 -0.68
C LYS A 136 20.71 -3.03 0.16
N PRO A 137 20.52 -2.46 1.36
CA PRO A 137 19.28 -2.67 2.12
C PRO A 137 18.09 -2.30 1.23
N ARG A 138 17.10 -3.20 1.16
CA ARG A 138 15.83 -2.92 0.47
C ARG A 138 15.19 -1.72 1.15
N ARG A 139 14.86 -0.70 0.36
CA ARG A 139 14.35 0.57 0.89
C ARG A 139 12.84 0.43 1.07
N GLU A 140 12.39 0.22 2.30
CA GLU A 140 10.96 0.12 2.73
C GLU A 140 10.05 1.17 2.08
N ARG A 141 10.60 2.35 1.78
CA ARG A 141 9.95 3.45 1.05
C ARG A 141 9.39 3.09 -0.33
N TYR A 142 9.71 1.92 -0.87
CA TYR A 142 9.38 1.48 -2.23
C TYR A 142 8.55 0.21 -2.34
N THR A 143 8.37 -0.49 -1.22
CA THR A 143 7.82 -1.85 -1.18
C THR A 143 6.41 -1.86 -0.60
N VAL A 144 5.59 -2.77 -1.11
CA VAL A 144 4.28 -3.09 -0.53
C VAL A 144 4.51 -4.15 0.56
N CYS A 145 4.52 -3.72 1.82
CA CYS A 145 4.74 -4.62 2.96
C CYS A 145 4.10 -4.09 4.26
N HIS A 146 4.43 -4.66 5.43
CA HIS A 146 3.76 -4.46 6.71
C HIS A 146 3.52 -2.99 7.04
N THR A 147 2.27 -2.69 7.38
CA THR A 147 1.87 -1.49 8.11
C THR A 147 2.36 -1.59 9.55
N SER A 148 3.67 -1.62 9.77
CA SER A 148 4.27 -1.67 11.10
C SER A 148 4.39 -0.26 11.67
N TRP A 149 4.30 -0.16 13.01
CA TRP A 149 4.86 0.98 13.73
C TRP A 149 6.32 1.13 13.30
N VAL A 150 6.77 2.37 13.09
CA VAL A 150 8.16 2.67 12.70
C VAL A 150 9.12 2.02 13.69
N ARG A 151 9.55 0.79 13.40
CA ARG A 151 10.73 0.21 13.99
C ARG A 151 11.85 0.72 13.13
N THR A 152 12.64 1.66 13.67
CA THR A 152 13.94 2.01 13.10
C THR A 152 14.73 0.70 13.03
N VAL A 153 14.73 0.05 11.86
CA VAL A 153 15.47 -1.19 11.65
C VAL A 153 16.94 -0.80 11.66
N GLN A 154 17.52 -0.69 12.85
CA GLN A 154 18.96 -0.76 13.01
C GLN A 154 19.37 -2.09 12.39
N ASP A 155 20.29 -2.01 11.42
CA ASP A 155 20.95 -3.08 10.68
C ASP A 155 20.43 -4.50 10.98
N TYR A 156 19.94 -5.18 9.93
CA TYR A 156 19.41 -6.54 9.83
C TYR A 156 20.37 -7.67 10.31
N ARG A 157 21.05 -7.47 11.42
CA ARG A 157 21.89 -8.44 12.11
C ARG A 157 21.14 -8.84 13.38
N MET A 158 20.29 -9.86 13.20
CA MET A 158 19.70 -10.68 14.25
C MET A 158 18.73 -9.93 15.18
N VAL A 159 17.46 -9.85 14.79
CA VAL A 159 16.37 -9.72 15.76
C VAL A 159 15.38 -10.85 15.51
N GLN A 160 15.63 -11.98 16.17
CA GLN A 160 14.55 -12.80 16.70
C GLN A 160 14.11 -12.10 17.98
N THR A 161 12.94 -11.46 18.04
CA THR A 161 12.20 -11.32 19.30
C THR A 161 10.76 -10.87 19.08
N THR A 162 9.90 -11.66 19.71
CA THR A 162 8.56 -11.40 20.25
C THR A 162 7.43 -11.14 19.26
N GLU A 163 6.55 -12.14 19.14
CA GLU A 163 5.11 -12.04 18.82
C GLU A 163 4.73 -10.72 18.17
N ASP A 164 5.02 -10.60 16.87
CA ASP A 164 4.49 -9.51 16.07
C ASP A 164 2.98 -9.74 16.00
N GLU A 165 2.20 -8.87 16.64
CA GLU A 165 0.73 -8.87 16.70
C GLU A 165 0.06 -8.66 15.31
N PHE A 166 0.82 -8.80 14.23
CA PHE A 166 0.36 -8.76 12.85
C PHE A 166 0.94 -9.98 12.14
N HIS A 167 0.04 -10.83 11.64
CA HIS A 167 0.37 -12.05 10.89
C HIS A 167 1.52 -11.77 9.92
N GLU A 168 2.69 -12.38 10.15
CA GLU A 168 3.90 -12.23 9.31
C GLU A 168 3.63 -12.60 7.83
N ASP A 169 2.51 -13.30 7.59
CA ASP A 169 2.00 -13.69 6.29
C ASP A 169 0.84 -12.75 5.88
N LEU A 170 1.15 -11.57 5.35
CA LEU A 170 0.16 -10.70 4.70
C LEU A 170 0.15 -10.92 3.18
N TRP A 171 -1.06 -11.03 2.62
CA TRP A 171 -1.29 -10.98 1.18
C TRP A 171 -1.88 -9.63 0.80
N TRP A 172 -1.24 -8.93 -0.13
CA TRP A 172 -1.63 -7.60 -0.56
C TRP A 172 -2.40 -7.68 -1.86
N LEU A 173 -3.62 -7.13 -1.85
CA LEU A 173 -4.44 -6.90 -3.03
C LEU A 173 -4.46 -5.40 -3.32
N GLY A 174 -4.39 -5.00 -4.59
CA GLY A 174 -4.29 -3.58 -4.92
C GLY A 174 -4.62 -3.25 -6.37
N PHE A 175 -4.55 -1.97 -6.67
CA PHE A 175 -4.85 -1.38 -7.97
C PHE A 175 -3.87 -0.24 -8.27
N ASP A 176 -3.71 0.08 -9.55
CA ASP A 176 -2.91 1.21 -10.02
C ASP A 176 -3.78 2.30 -10.67
N THR A 177 -3.16 3.45 -10.94
CA THR A 177 -3.81 4.61 -11.54
C THR A 177 -3.14 5.00 -12.87
N ASP A 178 -2.73 3.98 -13.64
CA ASP A 178 -2.17 4.11 -14.99
C ASP A 178 -3.14 3.49 -16.01
N HIS A 179 -4.39 3.96 -16.00
CA HIS A 179 -5.45 3.49 -16.89
C HIS A 179 -5.81 4.53 -17.97
N PRO A 180 -6.54 4.14 -19.04
CA PRO A 180 -7.03 5.08 -20.02
C PRO A 180 -7.86 6.21 -19.39
N GLY A 181 -7.36 7.45 -19.50
CA GLY A 181 -7.98 8.65 -18.93
C GLY A 181 -7.27 9.19 -17.69
N ASP A 182 -6.25 8.49 -17.20
CA ASP A 182 -5.43 8.96 -16.09
C ASP A 182 -4.23 9.78 -16.58
N LEU A 183 -3.92 10.85 -15.85
CA LEU A 183 -2.70 11.62 -16.06
C LEU A 183 -1.53 10.90 -15.41
N VAL A 184 -0.57 10.46 -16.24
CA VAL A 184 0.66 9.78 -15.82
C VAL A 184 1.83 10.78 -15.88
N PRO A 185 2.33 11.29 -14.73
CA PRO A 185 3.26 12.42 -14.72
C PRO A 185 4.58 12.17 -15.47
N ASN A 186 5.16 10.98 -15.31
CA ASN A 186 6.39 10.58 -15.98
C ASN A 186 6.12 9.62 -17.15
N SER A 187 5.03 9.86 -17.91
CA SER A 187 4.66 9.02 -19.04
C SER A 187 5.79 8.94 -20.07
N ARG A 188 6.08 7.73 -20.54
CA ARG A 188 7.06 7.48 -21.61
C ARG A 188 6.62 8.02 -22.97
N TYR A 189 5.33 8.31 -23.13
CA TYR A 189 4.72 8.70 -24.41
C TYR A 189 4.48 10.22 -24.55
N GLY A 190 5.02 11.04 -23.64
CA GLY A 190 4.91 12.49 -23.65
C GLY A 190 3.92 13.04 -22.63
N GLU A 191 3.62 14.34 -22.71
CA GLU A 191 2.61 14.99 -21.86
C GLU A 191 1.25 14.29 -22.03
N GLY A 192 0.51 14.13 -20.93
CA GLY A 192 -0.79 13.46 -20.91
C GLY A 192 -1.77 14.01 -21.93
N ARG A 193 -2.76 13.21 -22.34
CA ARG A 193 -3.76 13.66 -23.31
C ARG A 193 -4.62 14.74 -22.69
N ARG A 194 -5.09 15.66 -23.52
CA ARG A 194 -6.00 16.73 -23.08
C ARG A 194 -7.24 16.11 -22.43
N GLY A 195 -7.42 16.35 -21.14
CA GLY A 195 -8.53 15.83 -20.34
C GLY A 195 -8.20 14.64 -19.45
N ASP A 196 -6.97 14.10 -19.52
CA ASP A 196 -6.51 13.09 -18.56
C ASP A 196 -6.49 13.68 -17.13
N VAL A 197 -6.86 12.89 -16.13
CA VAL A 197 -7.03 13.34 -14.74
C VAL A 197 -5.99 12.69 -13.83
N TYR A 198 -5.28 13.50 -13.04
CA TYR A 198 -4.38 12.96 -12.03
C TYR A 198 -5.18 12.34 -10.89
N ARG A 199 -4.87 11.08 -10.55
CA ARG A 199 -5.44 10.39 -9.39
C ARG A 199 -4.57 10.67 -8.18
N ASP A 200 -5.00 11.65 -7.40
CA ASP A 200 -4.35 12.10 -6.19
C ASP A 200 -4.48 11.10 -5.03
N GLN A 201 -3.83 11.39 -3.91
CA GLN A 201 -3.94 10.55 -2.72
C GLN A 201 -5.38 10.43 -2.18
N SER A 202 -6.20 11.47 -2.32
CA SER A 202 -7.60 11.44 -1.86
C SER A 202 -8.42 10.41 -2.64
N PHE A 203 -8.22 10.37 -3.96
CA PHE A 203 -8.83 9.38 -4.84
C PHE A 203 -8.37 7.95 -4.51
N VAL A 204 -7.05 7.75 -4.34
CA VAL A 204 -6.50 6.43 -4.02
C VAL A 204 -6.96 5.97 -2.64
N TYR A 205 -6.99 6.86 -1.65
CA TYR A 205 -7.51 6.59 -0.32
C TYR A 205 -8.95 6.08 -0.39
N ALA A 206 -9.85 6.78 -1.09
CA ALA A 206 -11.25 6.36 -1.22
C ALA A 206 -11.38 4.94 -1.82
N ASN A 207 -10.58 4.62 -2.84
CA ASN A 207 -10.56 3.28 -3.43
C ASN A 207 -10.00 2.22 -2.46
N CYS A 208 -8.97 2.53 -1.67
CA CYS A 208 -8.47 1.63 -0.63
C CYS A 208 -9.54 1.32 0.42
N ILE A 209 -10.32 2.32 0.83
CA ILE A 209 -11.41 2.13 1.80
C ILE A 209 -12.51 1.22 1.22
N GLU A 210 -12.93 1.45 -0.02
CA GLU A 210 -13.93 0.58 -0.68
C GLU A 210 -13.43 -0.86 -0.83
N LEU A 211 -12.17 -1.05 -1.22
CA LEU A 211 -11.56 -2.38 -1.30
C LEU A 211 -11.53 -3.04 0.08
N ALA A 212 -11.09 -2.33 1.11
CA ALA A 212 -11.02 -2.86 2.47
C ALA A 212 -12.40 -3.29 2.98
N ARG A 213 -13.44 -2.50 2.76
CA ARG A 213 -14.82 -2.85 3.12
C ARG A 213 -15.27 -4.13 2.43
N LYS A 214 -14.98 -4.28 1.14
CA LYS A 214 -15.37 -5.46 0.35
C LYS A 214 -14.63 -6.71 0.79
N LEU A 215 -13.34 -6.61 1.09
CA LEU A 215 -12.55 -7.70 1.66
C LEU A 215 -13.08 -8.08 3.05
N LYS A 216 -13.37 -7.10 3.92
CA LYS A 216 -13.93 -7.37 5.24
C LYS A 216 -15.27 -8.10 5.19
N ALA A 217 -16.14 -7.75 4.24
CA ALA A 217 -17.44 -8.40 4.06
C ALA A 217 -17.32 -9.91 3.76
N LEU A 218 -16.32 -10.32 2.97
CA LEU A 218 -16.09 -11.73 2.65
C LEU A 218 -15.73 -12.59 3.87
N ILE A 219 -15.11 -12.00 4.89
CA ILE A 219 -14.85 -12.70 6.17
C ILE A 219 -16.17 -12.97 6.91
N GLY A 220 -17.14 -12.04 6.82
CA GLY A 220 -18.45 -12.15 7.47
C GLY A 220 -19.33 -13.22 6.82
N ASP A 221 -19.36 -13.26 5.49
CA ASP A 221 -20.18 -14.21 4.72
C ASP A 221 -19.69 -15.67 4.86
N GLY A 222 -18.41 -15.88 5.16
CA GLY A 222 -17.82 -17.20 5.43
C GLY A 222 -18.31 -17.87 6.71
N ARG A 223 -18.94 -17.14 7.65
CA ARG A 223 -19.57 -17.72 8.85
C ARG A 223 -21.03 -18.12 8.62
N THR A 224 -21.66 -17.61 7.57
CA THR A 224 -23.02 -17.99 7.14
C THR A 224 -22.92 -18.87 5.91
N GLY A 225 -22.28 -20.03 6.06
CA GLY A 225 -22.34 -21.10 5.08
C GLY A 225 -23.75 -21.70 5.00
N HIS A 226 -24.72 -20.96 4.46
CA HIS A 226 -25.87 -21.60 3.84
C HIS A 226 -25.36 -22.13 2.52
N THR A 227 -24.90 -23.39 2.52
CA THR A 227 -24.74 -24.16 1.29
C THR A 227 -26.10 -24.11 0.59
N PRO A 228 -26.27 -23.37 -0.52
CA PRO A 228 -27.45 -23.63 -1.33
C PRO A 228 -27.23 -25.05 -1.83
N THR A 229 -28.14 -25.96 -1.49
CA THR A 229 -28.27 -27.23 -2.17
C THR A 229 -28.38 -26.92 -3.66
N ARG A 230 -27.25 -26.95 -4.36
CA ARG A 230 -27.23 -27.03 -5.81
C ARG A 230 -27.84 -28.38 -6.10
N GLU A 231 -29.14 -28.38 -6.42
CA GLU A 231 -29.67 -29.45 -7.24
C GLU A 231 -28.71 -29.57 -8.44
N PRO A 232 -28.11 -30.75 -8.66
CA PRO A 232 -27.29 -30.93 -9.83
C PRO A 232 -28.17 -30.60 -11.03
N LEU A 233 -27.71 -29.64 -11.86
CA LEU A 233 -28.29 -29.40 -13.17
C LEU A 233 -28.18 -30.71 -13.93
N GLY A 234 -29.22 -31.52 -13.85
CA GLY A 234 -29.34 -32.79 -14.54
C GLY A 234 -29.31 -32.47 -16.03
N LEU A 235 -28.16 -32.68 -16.66
CA LEU A 235 -28.10 -32.74 -18.10
C LEU A 235 -29.12 -33.81 -18.54
N PRO A 236 -30.11 -33.47 -19.38
CA PRO A 236 -31.06 -34.46 -19.86
C PRO A 236 -30.28 -35.57 -20.57
N SER A 237 -30.59 -36.81 -20.23
CA SER A 237 -29.95 -37.97 -20.85
C SER A 237 -30.10 -37.90 -22.38
N PRO A 238 -29.07 -38.28 -23.16
CA PRO A 238 -29.15 -38.25 -24.61
C PRO A 238 -30.36 -39.06 -25.07
N THR A 239 -31.27 -38.41 -25.79
CA THR A 239 -32.39 -39.08 -26.45
C THR A 239 -31.83 -40.17 -27.36
N LYS A 240 -32.11 -41.44 -27.04
CA LYS A 240 -31.86 -42.57 -27.94
C LYS A 240 -32.60 -42.27 -29.25
N ARG A 241 -31.86 -41.97 -30.32
CA ARG A 241 -32.42 -42.07 -31.67
C ARG A 241 -32.86 -43.52 -31.85
N LYS A 242 -34.17 -43.74 -32.00
CA LYS A 242 -34.68 -44.98 -32.60
C LYS A 242 -34.13 -45.02 -34.03
N GLY A 243 -33.53 -46.14 -34.38
CA GLY A 243 -32.77 -46.28 -35.61
C GLY A 243 -33.61 -46.17 -36.88
N GLU A 244 -32.87 -45.87 -37.94
CA GLU A 244 -32.94 -46.53 -39.24
C GLU A 244 -31.50 -46.67 -39.74
#